data_AF-A0A7Y3AJJ5-F1
#
_entry.id   AF-A0A7Y3AJJ5-F1
#
_cell.length_a   1.000
_cell.length_b   1.000
_cell.length_c   1.000
_cell.angle_alpha   90.00
_cell.angle_beta   90.00
_cell.angle_gamma   90.00
#
_symmetry.space_group_name_H-M   'P 1'
#
loop_
_entity.id
_entity.type
_entity.pdbx_description
1 polymer ?
#
loop_
_entity_poly.entity_id
_entity_poly.type
_entity_poly.pdbx_seq_one_letter_code
_entity_poly.pdbx_strand_id
1 'polypeptide(L)'
;MLPMPTTTIPETLDHLRFDNAFTNTLPGDPIKDNTRRQVQQACYSYVEPAPVSNPTLVAYSREAAALLNVSNEDCTSPEFLEIFAGNRLLPDMKPYAMCYGGHQFGNWAGQLGDGRAINLGEVINNSAKRWILQLKGAGETPYSRTADGLAVLRSSLREFICSEAMYHLGIPTTRALSLVLTGEQVLRDMFYDGNPKLEPGAVVCRMSPSFIRFGNFEIFTARNETEVLKELVRYTIQTDFPHLKHDPNPTNTLTWFAEVCEKTALLISHWMRVGFVHGVMNTDNMSILGLTIDYGPYGWLESYDPGWTPNTT
;
A
#
# COMPACT_ATOMS: atom_id res chain seq x y z
N MET A 1 -20.28 33.28 -24.94
CA MET A 1 -19.53 32.58 -23.87
C MET A 1 -18.07 32.87 -24.11
N LEU A 2 -17.44 33.64 -23.22
CA LEU A 2 -15.98 33.77 -23.22
C LEU A 2 -15.41 32.44 -22.70
N PRO A 3 -14.36 31.88 -23.32
CA PRO A 3 -13.70 30.69 -22.81
C PRO A 3 -13.10 31.01 -21.45
N MET A 4 -13.39 30.17 -20.46
CA MET A 4 -12.74 30.22 -19.15
C MET A 4 -11.22 30.04 -19.36
N PRO A 5 -10.37 30.84 -18.73
CA PRO A 5 -8.93 30.67 -18.84
C PRO A 5 -8.54 29.30 -18.26
N THR A 6 -8.04 28.42 -19.12
CA THR A 6 -7.32 27.21 -18.71
C THR A 6 -6.06 27.66 -17.99
N THR A 7 -6.12 27.73 -16.67
CA THR A 7 -4.95 27.94 -15.82
C THR A 7 -4.14 26.66 -15.90
N THR A 8 -3.05 26.69 -16.67
CA THR A 8 -2.08 25.60 -16.69
C THR A 8 -1.51 25.46 -15.29
N ILE A 9 -1.77 24.31 -14.67
CA ILE A 9 -1.22 23.97 -13.36
C ILE A 9 0.31 23.85 -13.52
N PRO A 10 1.12 24.50 -12.67
CA PRO A 10 2.58 24.35 -12.71
C PRO A 10 3.00 22.88 -12.55
N GLU A 11 3.89 22.40 -13.43
CA GLU A 11 4.44 21.04 -13.45
C GLU A 11 5.64 20.92 -12.49
N THR A 12 5.34 20.95 -11.20
CA THR A 12 6.29 20.92 -10.08
C THR A 12 6.82 19.53 -9.73
N LEU A 13 6.11 18.46 -10.11
CA LEU A 13 6.44 17.08 -9.74
C LEU A 13 6.99 16.21 -10.88
N ASP A 14 7.15 16.78 -12.08
CA ASP A 14 7.67 16.08 -13.27
C ASP A 14 9.13 15.65 -13.15
N HIS A 15 9.86 16.12 -12.13
CA HIS A 15 11.22 15.65 -11.84
C HIS A 15 11.27 14.26 -11.20
N LEU A 16 10.14 13.73 -10.71
CA LEU A 16 10.08 12.39 -10.13
C LEU A 16 10.36 11.34 -11.20
N ARG A 17 11.32 10.45 -10.92
CA ARG A 17 11.74 9.39 -11.85
C ARG A 17 11.12 8.06 -11.46
N PHE A 18 10.27 7.51 -12.33
CA PHE A 18 9.63 6.22 -12.11
C PHE A 18 10.39 5.11 -12.86
N ASP A 19 10.90 4.11 -12.14
CA ASP A 19 11.54 2.95 -12.77
C ASP A 19 10.56 1.80 -13.04
N ASN A 20 9.46 1.75 -12.27
CA ASN A 20 8.38 0.77 -12.39
C ASN A 20 8.89 -0.68 -12.49
N ALA A 21 9.94 -1.01 -11.71
CA ALA A 21 10.61 -2.30 -11.76
C ALA A 21 9.65 -3.48 -11.57
N PHE A 22 8.66 -3.37 -10.68
CA PHE A 22 7.67 -4.42 -10.41
C PHE A 22 6.87 -4.76 -11.68
N THR A 23 6.25 -3.77 -12.31
CA THR A 23 5.40 -3.98 -13.49
C THR A 23 6.20 -4.29 -14.75
N ASN A 24 7.45 -3.82 -14.84
CA ASN A 24 8.34 -4.11 -15.97
C ASN A 24 8.96 -5.51 -15.91
N THR A 25 9.00 -6.15 -14.73
CA THR A 25 9.70 -7.44 -14.54
C THR A 25 8.74 -8.61 -14.32
N LEU A 26 7.65 -8.41 -13.59
CA LEU A 26 6.74 -9.49 -13.19
C LEU A 26 5.58 -9.65 -14.18
N PRO A 27 4.97 -10.86 -14.27
CA PRO A 27 3.86 -11.10 -15.17
C PRO A 27 2.64 -10.31 -14.74
N GLY A 28 2.11 -9.51 -15.65
CA GLY A 28 0.88 -8.73 -15.47
C GLY A 28 -0.33 -9.42 -16.07
N ASP A 29 -1.50 -9.11 -15.53
CA ASP A 29 -2.78 -9.57 -16.05
C ASP A 29 -2.98 -9.06 -17.49
N PRO A 30 -3.24 -9.95 -18.46
CA PRO A 30 -3.51 -9.54 -19.83
C PRO A 30 -4.84 -8.78 -19.97
N ILE A 31 -5.80 -8.99 -19.05
CA ILE A 31 -7.10 -8.32 -19.08
C ILE A 31 -6.94 -6.91 -18.51
N LYS A 32 -7.28 -5.91 -19.34
CA LYS A 32 -7.20 -4.48 -18.96
C LYS A 32 -8.49 -3.93 -18.34
N ASP A 33 -9.61 -4.64 -18.50
CA ASP A 33 -10.89 -4.20 -17.94
C ASP A 33 -10.82 -4.17 -16.41
N ASN A 34 -11.27 -3.07 -15.82
CA ASN A 34 -11.38 -2.95 -14.37
C ASN A 34 -12.71 -3.55 -13.89
N THR A 35 -12.78 -4.88 -13.85
CA THR A 35 -13.94 -5.64 -13.36
C THR A 35 -13.50 -6.61 -12.27
N ARG A 36 -14.30 -6.72 -11.21
CA ARG A 36 -14.06 -7.64 -10.09
C ARG A 36 -14.02 -9.09 -10.59
N ARG A 37 -12.90 -9.79 -10.41
CA ARG A 37 -12.68 -11.15 -10.91
C ARG A 37 -11.56 -11.87 -10.19
N GLN A 38 -11.40 -13.15 -10.46
CA GLN A 38 -10.18 -13.88 -10.11
C GLN A 38 -9.11 -13.65 -11.19
N VAL A 39 -7.92 -13.25 -10.77
CA VAL A 39 -6.74 -13.07 -11.63
C VAL A 39 -5.77 -14.23 -11.40
N GLN A 40 -5.32 -14.91 -12.44
CA GLN A 40 -4.42 -16.07 -12.34
C GLN A 40 -3.15 -15.83 -13.15
N GLN A 41 -2.04 -16.50 -12.81
CA GLN A 41 -0.76 -16.41 -13.52
C GLN A 41 -0.20 -14.97 -13.63
N ALA A 42 -0.58 -14.07 -12.73
CA ALA A 42 -0.18 -12.68 -12.77
C ALA A 42 0.00 -12.10 -11.36
N CYS A 43 1.01 -11.25 -11.19
CA CYS A 43 1.35 -10.55 -9.96
C CYS A 43 0.54 -9.27 -9.77
N TYR A 44 -0.05 -8.71 -10.83
CA TYR A 44 -0.81 -7.47 -10.77
C TYR A 44 -1.78 -7.34 -11.95
N SER A 45 -2.72 -6.42 -11.83
CA SER A 45 -3.54 -5.90 -12.93
C SER A 45 -3.34 -4.38 -13.03
N TYR A 46 -3.26 -3.86 -14.25
CA TYR A 46 -3.26 -2.41 -14.46
C TYR A 46 -4.64 -1.84 -14.09
N VAL A 47 -4.65 -0.76 -13.34
CA VAL A 47 -5.87 -0.07 -12.90
C VAL A 47 -5.56 1.38 -12.60
N GLU A 48 -6.34 2.29 -13.18
CA GLU A 48 -6.23 3.72 -12.89
C GLU A 48 -7.08 4.08 -11.65
N PRO A 49 -6.63 5.04 -10.83
CA PRO A 49 -7.44 5.62 -9.78
C PRO A 49 -8.77 6.16 -10.31
N ALA A 50 -9.84 6.02 -9.52
CA ALA A 50 -11.11 6.69 -9.78
C ALA A 50 -10.98 8.19 -9.45
N PRO A 51 -11.26 9.11 -10.38
CA PRO A 51 -11.25 10.53 -10.11
C PRO A 51 -12.27 10.90 -9.03
N VAL A 52 -11.90 11.85 -8.17
CA VAL A 52 -12.71 12.34 -7.07
C VAL A 52 -13.26 13.74 -7.34
N SER A 53 -14.41 14.05 -6.74
CA SER A 53 -15.22 15.21 -7.13
C SER A 53 -14.70 16.57 -6.67
N ASN A 54 -14.17 16.67 -5.45
CA ASN A 54 -13.72 17.94 -4.87
C ASN A 54 -12.61 17.68 -3.85
N PRO A 55 -11.38 17.38 -4.30
CA PRO A 55 -10.30 16.98 -3.43
C PRO A 55 -9.92 18.12 -2.47
N THR A 56 -9.60 17.79 -1.22
CA THR A 56 -9.07 18.77 -0.25
C THR A 56 -7.96 18.12 0.59
N LEU A 57 -6.78 18.73 0.61
CA LEU A 57 -5.65 18.25 1.41
C LEU A 57 -5.96 18.42 2.90
N VAL A 58 -5.91 17.31 3.65
CA VAL A 58 -6.04 17.32 5.12
C VAL A 58 -4.67 17.46 5.76
N ALA A 59 -3.70 16.65 5.32
CA ALA A 59 -2.34 16.64 5.85
C ALA A 59 -1.36 16.01 4.85
N TYR A 60 -0.07 16.32 5.02
CA TYR A 60 1.05 15.61 4.40
C TYR A 60 2.20 15.48 5.39
N SER A 61 3.02 14.43 5.25
CA SER A 61 4.23 14.24 6.06
C SER A 61 5.42 14.86 5.34
N ARG A 62 5.98 15.92 5.94
CA ARG A 62 7.14 16.64 5.39
C ARG A 62 8.35 15.73 5.23
N GLU A 63 8.58 14.85 6.20
CA GLU A 63 9.71 13.92 6.16
C GLU A 63 9.49 12.79 5.14
N ALA A 64 8.25 12.32 4.96
CA ALA A 64 7.95 11.37 3.89
C ALA A 64 8.13 12.01 2.50
N ALA A 65 7.66 13.24 2.31
CA ALA A 65 7.86 14.00 1.07
C ALA A 65 9.34 14.23 0.76
N ALA A 66 10.14 14.55 1.79
CA ALA A 66 11.58 14.72 1.64
C ALA A 66 12.30 13.46 1.14
N LEU A 67 11.79 12.25 1.43
CA LEU A 67 12.35 11.00 0.88
C LEU A 67 12.23 10.92 -0.65
N LEU A 68 11.28 11.64 -1.25
CA LEU A 68 11.07 11.74 -2.69
C LEU A 68 11.74 12.98 -3.29
N ASN A 69 12.39 13.81 -2.46
CA ASN A 69 12.85 15.16 -2.81
C ASN A 69 11.69 16.07 -3.30
N VAL A 70 10.53 15.97 -2.65
CA VAL A 70 9.39 16.86 -2.87
C VAL A 70 9.41 17.95 -1.80
N SER A 71 9.35 19.22 -2.20
CA SER A 71 9.40 20.36 -1.27
C SER A 71 8.07 20.58 -0.56
N ASN A 72 8.06 21.40 0.50
CA ASN A 72 6.81 21.75 1.17
C ASN A 72 5.89 22.59 0.28
N GLU A 73 6.49 23.43 -0.57
CA GLU A 73 5.81 24.23 -1.58
C GLU A 73 5.09 23.32 -2.58
N ASP A 74 5.78 22.31 -3.10
CA ASP A 74 5.18 21.31 -4.00
C ASP A 74 4.04 20.56 -3.30
N CYS A 75 4.21 20.14 -2.05
CA CYS A 75 3.16 19.46 -1.27
C CYS A 75 1.87 20.27 -1.07
N THR A 76 1.92 21.58 -1.27
CA THR A 76 0.76 22.48 -1.19
C THR A 76 0.28 22.96 -2.55
N SER A 77 0.89 22.49 -3.63
CA SER A 77 0.50 22.86 -4.98
C SER A 77 -0.82 22.18 -5.39
N PRO A 78 -1.59 22.79 -6.31
CA PRO A 78 -2.75 22.13 -6.90
C PRO A 78 -2.39 20.82 -7.59
N GLU A 79 -1.19 20.73 -8.19
CA GLU A 79 -0.73 19.51 -8.85
C GLU A 79 -0.56 18.34 -7.88
N PHE A 80 0.06 18.58 -6.72
CA PHE A 80 0.21 17.55 -5.69
C PHE A 80 -1.16 17.05 -5.22
N LEU A 81 -2.11 17.97 -5.02
CA LEU A 81 -3.47 17.60 -4.65
C LEU A 81 -4.15 16.72 -5.70
N GLU A 82 -4.10 17.11 -6.99
CA GLU A 82 -4.71 16.32 -8.07
C GLU A 82 -4.07 14.93 -8.22
N ILE A 83 -2.74 14.83 -8.09
CA ILE A 83 -2.04 13.54 -8.21
C ILE A 83 -2.39 12.61 -7.05
N PHE A 84 -2.24 13.09 -5.82
CA PHE A 84 -2.42 12.26 -4.63
C PHE A 84 -3.88 12.08 -4.21
N ALA A 85 -4.81 12.78 -4.85
CA ALA A 85 -6.23 12.46 -4.85
C ALA A 85 -6.59 11.34 -5.86
N GLY A 86 -5.75 11.11 -6.88
CA GLY A 86 -6.02 10.17 -7.98
C GLY A 86 -6.66 10.81 -9.22
N ASN A 87 -6.72 12.13 -9.32
CA ASN A 87 -7.32 12.84 -10.46
C ASN A 87 -6.36 13.03 -11.63
N ARG A 88 -5.05 13.01 -11.37
CA ARG A 88 -4.01 13.20 -12.38
C ARG A 88 -2.91 12.17 -12.21
N LEU A 89 -2.37 11.69 -13.34
CA LEU A 89 -1.18 10.86 -13.38
C LEU A 89 -0.02 11.66 -13.96
N LEU A 90 1.19 11.45 -13.43
CA LEU A 90 2.41 11.89 -14.07
C LEU A 90 2.73 10.99 -15.28
N PRO A 91 3.45 11.48 -16.32
CA PRO A 91 3.66 10.74 -17.56
C PRO A 91 4.22 9.31 -17.41
N ASP A 92 5.12 9.08 -16.44
CA ASP A 92 5.78 7.78 -16.24
C ASP A 92 5.10 6.90 -15.17
N MET A 93 3.99 7.36 -14.57
CA MET A 93 3.21 6.51 -13.67
C MET A 93 2.59 5.35 -14.43
N LYS A 94 2.61 4.16 -13.83
CA LYS A 94 1.99 2.94 -14.37
C LYS A 94 1.08 2.33 -13.32
N PRO A 95 -0.14 2.88 -13.12
CA PRO A 95 -0.99 2.45 -12.02
C PRO A 95 -1.37 0.97 -12.07
N TYR A 96 -1.22 0.27 -10.94
CA TYR A 96 -1.52 -1.15 -10.81
C TYR A 96 -2.00 -1.56 -9.41
N ALA A 97 -2.74 -2.66 -9.35
CA ALA A 97 -3.14 -3.32 -8.12
C ALA A 97 -2.49 -4.70 -8.03
N MET A 98 -1.94 -5.07 -6.88
CA MET A 98 -1.25 -6.34 -6.67
C MET A 98 -2.22 -7.50 -6.45
N CYS A 99 -1.88 -8.66 -7.01
CA CYS A 99 -2.53 -9.93 -6.75
C CYS A 99 -1.84 -10.64 -5.56
N TYR A 100 -2.60 -11.00 -4.55
CA TYR A 100 -2.15 -11.85 -3.45
C TYR A 100 -3.30 -12.67 -2.87
N GLY A 101 -2.97 -13.67 -2.05
CA GLY A 101 -3.92 -14.43 -1.24
C GLY A 101 -3.58 -14.24 0.23
N GLY A 102 -4.12 -15.09 1.09
CA GLY A 102 -3.71 -15.08 2.49
C GLY A 102 -4.55 -16.00 3.37
N HIS A 103 -3.99 -16.32 4.53
CA HIS A 103 -4.69 -16.93 5.64
C HIS A 103 -5.26 -15.82 6.53
N GLN A 104 -6.60 -15.74 6.59
CA GLN A 104 -7.31 -14.82 7.46
C GLN A 104 -7.81 -15.58 8.69
N PHE A 105 -7.36 -15.18 9.87
CA PHE A 105 -7.69 -15.84 11.14
C PHE A 105 -7.47 -17.37 11.08
N GLY A 106 -6.36 -17.79 10.49
CA GLY A 106 -5.96 -19.20 10.37
C GLY A 106 -6.62 -19.98 9.22
N ASN A 107 -7.53 -19.36 8.45
CA ASN A 107 -8.22 -20.03 7.34
C ASN A 107 -7.76 -19.46 5.99
N TRP A 108 -7.54 -20.33 5.00
CA TRP A 108 -7.21 -19.89 3.65
C TRP A 108 -8.37 -19.10 3.03
N ALA A 109 -8.16 -17.81 2.74
CA ALA A 109 -9.18 -16.91 2.22
C ALA A 109 -9.25 -16.88 0.68
N GLY A 110 -8.45 -17.70 0.00
CA GLY A 110 -8.34 -17.66 -1.46
C GLY A 110 -7.61 -16.41 -1.95
N GLN A 111 -8.03 -15.89 -3.10
CA GLN A 111 -7.49 -14.64 -3.62
C GLN A 111 -8.08 -13.42 -2.91
N LEU A 112 -7.16 -12.58 -2.47
CA LEU A 112 -7.38 -11.24 -1.96
C LEU A 112 -6.87 -10.27 -3.03
N GLY A 113 -5.82 -9.50 -2.73
CA GLY A 113 -5.25 -8.48 -3.61
C GLY A 113 -5.53 -7.08 -3.11
N ASP A 114 -4.95 -6.11 -3.81
CA ASP A 114 -5.15 -4.68 -3.55
C ASP A 114 -6.59 -4.27 -3.94
N GLY A 115 -7.58 -4.64 -3.11
CA GLY A 115 -9.01 -4.44 -3.39
C GLY A 115 -9.52 -3.01 -3.17
N ARG A 116 -8.68 -2.12 -2.67
CA ARG A 116 -8.95 -0.68 -2.50
C ARG A 116 -7.66 0.14 -2.50
N ALA A 117 -6.61 -0.40 -3.10
CA ALA A 117 -5.30 0.19 -3.14
C ALA A 117 -4.80 0.16 -4.58
N ILE A 118 -4.15 1.24 -5.02
CA ILE A 118 -3.62 1.38 -6.36
C ILE A 118 -2.22 1.96 -6.24
N ASN A 119 -1.23 1.20 -6.68
CA ASN A 119 0.17 1.62 -6.74
C ASN A 119 0.32 2.50 -7.97
N LEU A 120 0.72 3.77 -7.83
CA LEU A 120 0.92 4.69 -8.94
C LEU A 120 2.22 4.41 -9.71
N GLY A 121 3.22 3.85 -9.03
CA GLY A 121 4.52 3.52 -9.59
C GLY A 121 5.62 3.53 -8.53
N GLU A 122 6.82 3.21 -8.98
CA GLU A 122 8.04 3.12 -8.16
C GLU A 122 8.97 4.29 -8.45
N VAL A 123 9.11 5.22 -7.50
CA VAL A 123 10.01 6.38 -7.62
C VAL A 123 11.41 6.01 -7.15
N ILE A 124 12.42 6.40 -7.91
CA ILE A 124 13.82 6.39 -7.47
C ILE A 124 14.23 7.79 -7.04
N ASN A 125 14.62 7.93 -5.77
CA ASN A 125 15.09 9.20 -5.24
C ASN A 125 16.57 9.48 -5.56
N ASN A 126 17.06 10.65 -5.14
CA ASN A 126 18.43 11.09 -5.44
C ASN A 126 19.51 10.25 -4.75
N SER A 127 19.13 9.46 -3.74
CA SER A 127 20.00 8.49 -3.05
C SER A 127 19.90 7.08 -3.65
N ALA A 128 19.32 6.94 -4.84
CA ALA A 128 19.07 5.67 -5.52
C ALA A 128 18.22 4.67 -4.70
N LYS A 129 17.38 5.19 -3.78
CA LYS A 129 16.42 4.37 -3.04
C LYS A 129 15.07 4.40 -3.72
N ARG A 130 14.40 3.24 -3.73
CA ARG A 130 13.07 3.06 -4.31
C ARG A 130 11.97 3.30 -3.29
N TRP A 131 10.91 3.96 -3.72
CA TRP A 131 9.67 4.15 -2.98
C TRP A 131 8.47 3.94 -3.90
N ILE A 132 7.63 2.97 -3.57
CA ILE A 132 6.33 2.78 -4.21
C ILE A 132 5.36 3.79 -3.62
N LEU A 133 4.65 4.52 -4.47
CA LEU A 133 3.54 5.39 -4.08
C LEU A 133 2.23 4.62 -4.26
N GLN A 134 1.45 4.45 -3.19
CA GLN A 134 0.20 3.69 -3.25
C GLN A 134 -0.96 4.50 -2.67
N LEU A 135 -1.99 4.75 -3.48
CA LEU A 135 -3.22 5.39 -3.05
C LEU A 135 -4.19 4.34 -2.49
N LYS A 136 -4.57 4.47 -1.23
CA LYS A 136 -5.56 3.62 -0.57
C LYS A 136 -6.88 4.38 -0.43
N GLY A 137 -7.97 3.79 -0.93
CA GLY A 137 -9.28 4.42 -1.08
C GLY A 137 -9.53 5.04 -2.45
N ALA A 138 -8.68 4.76 -3.45
CA ALA A 138 -8.70 5.40 -4.77
C ALA A 138 -9.57 4.66 -5.81
N GLY A 139 -10.56 3.89 -5.36
CA GLY A 139 -11.53 3.22 -6.23
C GLY A 139 -11.37 1.70 -6.32
N GLU A 140 -12.28 1.11 -7.08
CA GLU A 140 -12.34 -0.33 -7.28
C GLU A 140 -11.20 -0.85 -8.16
N THR A 141 -10.78 -2.06 -7.86
CA THR A 141 -9.84 -2.87 -8.64
C THR A 141 -10.47 -4.25 -8.93
N PRO A 142 -9.84 -5.09 -9.77
CA PRO A 142 -10.25 -6.49 -9.96
C PRO A 142 -10.33 -7.29 -8.66
N TYR A 143 -9.64 -6.84 -7.61
CA TYR A 143 -9.49 -7.49 -6.31
C TYR A 143 -10.49 -6.99 -5.25
N SER A 144 -11.39 -6.07 -5.58
CA SER A 144 -12.33 -5.47 -4.62
C SER A 144 -13.33 -6.45 -4.02
N ARG A 145 -13.49 -7.63 -4.62
CA ARG A 145 -14.50 -8.65 -4.24
C ARG A 145 -15.89 -8.00 -4.18
N THR A 146 -16.49 -7.92 -3.01
CA THR A 146 -17.81 -7.29 -2.79
C THR A 146 -17.72 -5.82 -2.35
N ALA A 147 -16.54 -5.32 -2.01
CA ALA A 147 -16.32 -3.96 -1.52
C ALA A 147 -16.25 -2.92 -2.65
N ASP A 148 -16.43 -1.65 -2.30
CA ASP A 148 -16.52 -0.49 -3.20
C ASP A 148 -15.17 0.15 -3.56
N GLY A 149 -14.05 -0.37 -3.05
CA GLY A 149 -12.72 0.19 -3.33
C GLY A 149 -12.42 1.54 -2.64
N LEU A 150 -13.33 2.07 -1.82
CA LEU A 150 -13.20 3.40 -1.19
C LEU A 150 -12.72 3.31 0.27
N ALA A 151 -12.19 4.42 0.77
CA ALA A 151 -11.84 4.59 2.18
C ALA A 151 -12.48 5.85 2.76
N VAL A 152 -12.59 5.90 4.09
CA VAL A 152 -13.19 7.02 4.83
C VAL A 152 -12.15 7.76 5.65
N LEU A 153 -12.41 9.03 5.93
CA LEU A 153 -11.49 9.90 6.66
C LEU A 153 -10.99 9.28 7.96
N ARG A 154 -11.87 8.66 8.75
CA ARG A 154 -11.51 8.07 10.04
C ARG A 154 -10.44 6.97 9.92
N SER A 155 -10.61 6.03 8.99
CA SER A 155 -9.61 4.96 8.80
C SER A 155 -8.31 5.51 8.21
N SER A 156 -8.42 6.42 7.24
CA SER A 156 -7.28 7.00 6.54
C SER A 156 -6.45 7.91 7.45
N LEU A 157 -7.08 8.67 8.34
CA LEU A 157 -6.43 9.48 9.38
C LEU A 157 -5.68 8.59 10.39
N ARG A 158 -6.31 7.50 10.85
CA ARG A 158 -5.68 6.54 11.76
C ARG A 158 -4.45 5.89 11.14
N GLU A 159 -4.50 5.53 9.86
CA GLU A 159 -3.37 4.96 9.13
C GLU A 159 -2.26 5.99 8.89
N PHE A 160 -2.60 7.22 8.49
CA PHE A 160 -1.65 8.31 8.31
C PHE A 160 -0.87 8.60 9.60
N ILE A 161 -1.57 8.83 10.71
CA ILE A 161 -0.93 9.17 12.00
C ILE A 161 -0.11 7.99 12.51
N CYS A 162 -0.64 6.77 12.46
CA CYS A 162 0.02 5.61 13.01
C CYS A 162 1.30 5.24 12.24
N SER A 163 1.27 5.35 10.91
CA SER A 163 2.45 5.13 10.06
C SER A 163 3.62 6.02 10.50
N GLU A 164 3.36 7.31 10.68
CA GLU A 164 4.40 8.27 11.06
C GLU A 164 4.78 8.16 12.54
N ALA A 165 3.83 7.85 13.44
CA ALA A 165 4.13 7.58 14.85
C ALA A 165 5.06 6.37 15.01
N MET A 166 4.81 5.27 14.29
CA MET A 166 5.66 4.08 14.31
C MET A 166 7.07 4.39 13.81
N TYR A 167 7.18 5.21 12.75
CA TYR A 167 8.47 5.68 12.25
C TYR A 167 9.25 6.46 13.32
N HIS A 168 8.61 7.45 13.97
CA HIS A 168 9.26 8.24 15.02
C HIS A 168 9.56 7.44 16.31
N LEU A 169 8.86 6.34 16.56
CA LEU A 169 9.18 5.38 17.63
C LEU A 169 10.37 4.46 17.29
N GLY A 170 10.93 4.59 16.07
CA GLY A 170 12.02 3.76 15.57
C GLY A 170 11.56 2.36 15.18
N ILE A 171 10.29 2.17 14.83
CA ILE A 171 9.72 0.88 14.44
C ILE A 171 9.61 0.82 12.91
N PRO A 172 10.11 -0.24 12.24
CA PRO A 172 9.94 -0.41 10.81
C PRO A 172 8.46 -0.38 10.40
N THR A 173 8.12 0.46 9.42
CA THR A 173 6.73 0.73 9.01
C THR A 173 6.67 1.24 7.58
N THR A 174 5.54 1.03 6.90
CA THR A 174 5.14 1.88 5.78
C THR A 174 5.03 3.34 6.23
N ARG A 175 5.33 4.28 5.34
CA ARG A 175 5.20 5.72 5.58
C ARG A 175 3.90 6.24 4.98
N ALA A 176 3.43 7.39 5.44
CA ALA A 176 2.26 8.06 4.88
C ALA A 176 2.66 9.43 4.32
N LEU A 177 2.48 9.61 3.01
CA LEU A 177 2.83 10.85 2.32
C LEU A 177 1.76 11.92 2.50
N SER A 178 0.51 11.59 2.22
CA SER A 178 -0.59 12.55 2.21
C SER A 178 -1.93 11.91 2.60
N LEU A 179 -2.84 12.75 3.08
CA LEU A 179 -4.22 12.44 3.37
C LEU A 179 -5.11 13.50 2.71
N VAL A 180 -6.01 13.05 1.83
CA VAL A 180 -6.87 13.90 1.02
C VAL A 180 -8.33 13.48 1.21
N LEU A 181 -9.23 14.44 1.43
CA LEU A 181 -10.68 14.24 1.34
C LEU A 181 -11.10 14.22 -0.13
N THR A 182 -12.04 13.36 -0.50
CA THR A 182 -12.48 13.21 -1.91
C THR A 182 -13.62 14.17 -2.30
N GLY A 183 -14.27 14.78 -1.31
CA GLY A 183 -15.51 15.53 -1.48
C GLY A 183 -16.76 14.65 -1.52
N GLU A 184 -16.61 13.32 -1.49
CA GLU A 184 -17.70 12.36 -1.56
C GLU A 184 -18.06 11.80 -0.18
N GLN A 185 -19.24 11.19 -0.07
CA GLN A 185 -19.68 10.46 1.10
C GLN A 185 -19.68 8.97 0.81
N VAL A 186 -19.19 8.18 1.76
CA VAL A 186 -19.03 6.73 1.62
C VAL A 186 -19.79 6.06 2.75
N LEU A 187 -20.62 5.07 2.40
CA LEU A 187 -21.44 4.34 3.36
C LEU A 187 -20.58 3.32 4.11
N ARG A 188 -20.52 3.41 5.44
CA ARG A 188 -19.79 2.47 6.30
C ARG A 188 -20.60 2.11 7.53
N ASP A 189 -20.51 0.86 7.92
CA ASP A 189 -20.90 0.40 9.24
C ASP A 189 -19.63 0.32 10.10
N MET A 190 -19.44 1.32 10.96
CA MET A 190 -18.23 1.45 11.77
C MET A 190 -18.11 0.33 12.82
N PHE A 191 -19.24 -0.13 13.36
CA PHE A 191 -19.28 -1.10 14.46
C PHE A 191 -19.71 -2.49 14.00
N TYR A 192 -19.98 -2.69 12.70
CA TYR A 192 -20.51 -3.94 12.15
C TYR A 192 -21.80 -4.38 12.84
N ASP A 193 -22.63 -3.42 13.27
CA ASP A 193 -23.84 -3.63 14.06
C ASP A 193 -25.13 -3.59 13.21
N GLY A 194 -25.00 -3.44 11.89
CA GLY A 194 -26.09 -3.33 10.92
C GLY A 194 -26.60 -1.91 10.70
N ASN A 195 -25.98 -0.87 11.29
CA ASN A 195 -26.43 0.53 11.19
C ASN A 195 -25.43 1.42 10.42
N PRO A 196 -25.34 1.26 9.08
CA PRO A 196 -24.39 2.02 8.29
C PRO A 196 -24.73 3.52 8.25
N LYS A 197 -23.68 4.35 8.22
CA LYS A 197 -23.76 5.81 8.12
C LYS A 197 -22.86 6.30 7.01
N LEU A 198 -23.18 7.47 6.48
CA LEU A 198 -22.29 8.18 5.56
C LEU A 198 -21.13 8.78 6.35
N GLU A 199 -19.91 8.49 5.90
CA GLU A 199 -18.68 9.11 6.38
C GLU A 199 -17.98 9.84 5.21
N PRO A 200 -17.24 10.92 5.46
CA PRO A 200 -16.45 11.57 4.41
C PRO A 200 -15.45 10.61 3.78
N GLY A 201 -15.44 10.52 2.45
CA GLY A 201 -14.48 9.76 1.67
C GLY A 201 -13.07 10.37 1.77
N ALA A 202 -12.05 9.52 1.81
CA ALA A 202 -10.67 9.96 1.86
C ALA A 202 -9.72 8.98 1.15
N VAL A 203 -8.65 9.53 0.60
CA VAL A 203 -7.50 8.80 0.04
C VAL A 203 -6.28 9.07 0.90
N VAL A 204 -5.56 8.01 1.27
CA VAL A 204 -4.23 8.12 1.88
C VAL A 204 -3.18 7.62 0.90
N CYS A 205 -2.17 8.44 0.63
CA CYS A 205 -1.00 8.00 -0.13
C CYS A 205 0.02 7.38 0.83
N ARG A 206 0.25 6.09 0.68
CA ARG A 206 1.26 5.32 1.43
C ARG A 206 2.54 5.23 0.62
N MET A 207 3.64 5.09 1.34
CA MET A 207 4.96 4.88 0.76
C MET A 207 5.65 3.67 1.39
N SER A 208 6.28 2.85 0.58
CA SER A 208 7.11 1.73 1.05
C SER A 208 8.18 1.39 0.01
N PRO A 209 9.35 0.87 0.40
CA PRO A 209 10.28 0.26 -0.55
C PRO A 209 9.65 -0.92 -1.29
N SER A 210 8.75 -1.66 -0.64
CA SER A 210 8.04 -2.81 -1.19
C SER A 210 6.67 -3.00 -0.50
N PHE A 211 5.65 -3.34 -1.27
CA PHE A 211 4.34 -3.77 -0.76
C PHE A 211 4.13 -5.29 -0.88
N ILE A 212 5.20 -6.05 -1.14
CA ILE A 212 5.17 -7.51 -1.17
C ILE A 212 4.91 -8.04 0.25
N ARG A 213 3.97 -8.98 0.34
CA ARG A 213 3.49 -9.63 1.56
C ARG A 213 3.73 -11.13 1.49
N PHE A 214 3.59 -11.84 2.61
CA PHE A 214 3.63 -13.31 2.59
C PHE A 214 2.54 -13.88 1.67
N GLY A 215 1.35 -13.27 1.69
CA GLY A 215 0.23 -13.59 0.81
C GLY A 215 0.53 -13.57 -0.70
N ASN A 216 1.51 -12.79 -1.16
CA ASN A 216 1.92 -12.78 -2.57
C ASN A 216 2.59 -14.11 -2.98
N PHE A 217 3.29 -14.78 -2.07
CA PHE A 217 3.91 -16.09 -2.33
C PHE A 217 2.90 -17.24 -2.14
N GLU A 218 2.02 -17.11 -1.15
CA GLU A 218 1.03 -18.13 -0.82
C GLU A 218 0.04 -18.37 -1.98
N ILE A 219 -0.40 -17.32 -2.68
CA ILE A 219 -1.38 -17.47 -3.77
C ILE A 219 -0.87 -18.34 -4.93
N PHE A 220 0.40 -18.15 -5.31
CA PHE A 220 1.02 -18.93 -6.38
C PHE A 220 1.30 -20.36 -5.93
N THR A 221 1.69 -20.54 -4.68
CA THR A 221 1.87 -21.87 -4.08
C THR A 221 0.54 -22.64 -4.03
N ALA A 222 -0.53 -22.02 -3.53
CA ALA A 222 -1.85 -22.64 -3.39
C ALA A 222 -2.49 -23.05 -4.74
N ARG A 223 -2.04 -22.43 -5.83
CA ARG A 223 -2.52 -22.70 -7.20
C ARG A 223 -1.55 -23.52 -8.05
N ASN A 224 -0.41 -23.93 -7.50
CA ASN A 224 0.69 -24.58 -8.23
C ASN A 224 1.28 -23.75 -9.39
N GLU A 225 1.22 -22.41 -9.32
CA GLU A 225 1.77 -21.48 -10.31
C GLU A 225 3.28 -21.28 -10.09
N THR A 226 4.04 -22.38 -10.20
CA THR A 226 5.43 -22.46 -9.71
C THR A 226 6.38 -21.53 -10.46
N GLU A 227 6.17 -21.29 -11.76
CA GLU A 227 7.04 -20.40 -12.53
C GLU A 227 6.85 -18.93 -12.12
N VAL A 228 5.61 -18.47 -11.95
CA VAL A 228 5.31 -17.13 -11.43
C VAL A 228 5.87 -16.95 -10.01
N LEU A 229 5.76 -17.98 -9.16
CA LEU A 229 6.36 -17.97 -7.82
C LEU A 229 7.88 -17.78 -7.87
N LYS A 230 8.59 -18.50 -8.75
CA LYS A 230 10.05 -18.36 -8.92
C LYS A 230 10.43 -16.97 -9.41
N GLU A 231 9.66 -16.39 -10.32
CA GLU A 231 9.86 -15.02 -10.80
C GLU A 231 9.68 -14.00 -9.67
N LEU A 232 8.62 -14.13 -8.86
CA LEU A 232 8.41 -13.27 -7.70
C LEU A 232 9.54 -13.37 -6.67
N VAL A 233 10.00 -14.59 -6.35
CA VAL A 233 11.13 -14.81 -5.44
C VAL A 233 12.41 -14.17 -5.99
N ARG A 234 12.71 -14.40 -7.27
CA ARG A 234 13.88 -13.80 -7.94
C ARG A 234 13.83 -12.28 -7.87
N TYR A 235 12.69 -11.69 -8.26
CA TYR A 235 12.48 -10.25 -8.21
C TYR A 235 12.71 -9.73 -6.79
N THR A 236 12.04 -10.32 -5.80
CA THR A 236 12.13 -9.88 -4.40
C THR A 236 13.56 -9.89 -3.88
N ILE A 237 14.32 -10.97 -4.12
CA ILE A 237 15.72 -11.04 -3.67
C ILE A 237 16.57 -9.98 -4.38
N GLN A 238 16.38 -9.80 -5.69
CA GLN A 238 17.17 -8.84 -6.48
C GLN A 238 16.88 -7.38 -6.11
N THR A 239 15.62 -7.04 -5.83
CA THR A 239 15.21 -5.66 -5.56
C THR A 239 15.31 -5.28 -4.09
N ASP A 240 14.88 -6.18 -3.21
CA ASP A 240 14.64 -5.86 -1.80
C ASP A 240 15.76 -6.40 -0.89
N PHE A 241 16.54 -7.37 -1.36
CA PHE A 241 17.67 -7.98 -0.64
C PHE A 241 18.96 -8.03 -1.50
N PRO A 242 19.38 -6.92 -2.15
CA PRO A 242 20.46 -6.93 -3.14
C PRO A 242 21.83 -7.33 -2.57
N HIS A 243 22.02 -7.28 -1.25
CA HIS A 243 23.25 -7.75 -0.58
C HIS A 243 23.43 -9.27 -0.66
N LEU A 244 22.35 -10.03 -0.91
CA LEU A 244 22.40 -11.48 -1.07
C LEU A 244 22.93 -11.96 -2.43
N LYS A 245 23.40 -11.02 -3.30
CA LYS A 245 24.13 -11.20 -4.58
C LYS A 245 24.06 -12.63 -5.20
N HIS A 246 23.49 -12.73 -6.41
CA HIS A 246 23.39 -13.91 -7.30
C HIS A 246 22.04 -14.65 -7.32
N ASP A 247 21.79 -15.35 -8.44
CA ASP A 247 20.56 -16.09 -8.80
C ASP A 247 19.97 -16.89 -7.63
N PRO A 248 18.64 -17.08 -7.57
CA PRO A 248 17.94 -17.84 -6.54
C PRO A 248 18.29 -19.33 -6.66
N ASN A 249 19.48 -19.69 -6.18
CA ASN A 249 19.82 -21.06 -5.85
C ASN A 249 19.25 -21.38 -4.46
N PRO A 250 19.10 -22.67 -4.10
CA PRO A 250 18.50 -23.07 -2.83
C PRO A 250 19.15 -22.40 -1.61
N THR A 251 20.47 -22.22 -1.59
CA THR A 251 21.19 -21.59 -0.48
C THR A 251 20.82 -20.12 -0.32
N ASN A 252 20.74 -19.37 -1.43
CA ASN A 252 20.35 -17.95 -1.40
C ASN A 252 18.89 -17.78 -0.95
N THR A 253 17.98 -18.64 -1.43
CA THR A 253 16.57 -18.63 -1.02
C THR A 253 16.42 -18.95 0.47
N LEU A 254 17.17 -19.91 1.00
CA LEU A 254 17.15 -20.24 2.43
C LEU A 254 17.73 -19.11 3.28
N THR A 255 18.80 -18.45 2.82
CA THR A 255 19.40 -17.30 3.49
C THR A 255 18.42 -16.11 3.52
N TRP A 256 17.77 -15.84 2.39
CA TRP A 256 16.72 -14.83 2.30
C TRP A 256 15.57 -15.13 3.26
N PHE A 257 15.07 -16.37 3.29
CA PHE A 257 14.00 -16.77 4.19
C PHE A 257 14.39 -16.60 5.67
N ALA A 258 15.62 -16.96 6.04
CA ALA A 258 16.13 -16.72 7.40
C ALA A 258 16.14 -15.23 7.74
N GLU A 259 16.58 -14.35 6.83
CA GLU A 259 16.55 -12.90 7.04
C GLU A 259 15.11 -12.36 7.18
N VAL A 260 14.15 -12.88 6.40
CA VAL A 260 12.73 -12.55 6.57
C VAL A 260 12.24 -12.93 7.97
N CYS A 261 12.56 -14.14 8.45
CA CYS A 261 12.22 -14.57 9.81
C CYS A 261 12.82 -13.65 10.88
N GLU A 262 14.09 -13.27 10.75
CA GLU A 262 14.77 -12.35 11.68
C GLU A 262 14.11 -10.96 11.68
N LYS A 263 13.84 -10.38 10.50
CA LYS A 263 13.15 -9.09 10.39
C LYS A 263 11.76 -9.12 11.02
N THR A 264 10.99 -10.19 10.79
CA THR A 264 9.68 -10.35 11.43
C THR A 264 9.82 -10.48 12.95
N ALA A 265 10.76 -11.28 13.46
CA ALA A 265 10.97 -11.41 14.90
C ALA A 265 11.33 -10.07 15.57
N LEU A 266 12.19 -9.28 14.93
CA LEU A 266 12.54 -7.92 15.38
C LEU A 266 11.32 -6.99 15.36
N LEU A 267 10.50 -7.03 14.31
CA LEU A 267 9.27 -6.25 14.22
C LEU A 267 8.32 -6.56 15.39
N ILE A 268 8.08 -7.85 15.68
CA ILE A 268 7.22 -8.26 16.79
C ILE A 268 7.81 -7.79 18.13
N SER A 269 9.13 -7.89 18.32
CA SER A 269 9.80 -7.36 19.51
C SER A 269 9.59 -5.85 19.66
N HIS A 270 9.66 -5.08 18.57
CA HIS A 270 9.35 -3.65 18.59
C HIS A 270 7.92 -3.36 19.02
N TRP A 271 6.93 -4.12 18.51
CA TRP A 271 5.53 -3.97 18.88
C TRP A 271 5.32 -4.26 20.36
N MET A 272 5.86 -5.37 20.87
CA MET A 272 5.77 -5.73 22.28
C MET A 272 6.40 -4.66 23.19
N ARG A 273 7.55 -4.11 22.80
CA ARG A 273 8.26 -3.06 23.55
C ARG A 273 7.42 -1.81 23.77
N VAL A 274 6.60 -1.41 22.79
CA VAL A 274 5.78 -0.19 22.87
C VAL A 274 4.32 -0.47 23.22
N GLY A 275 3.95 -1.73 23.51
CA GLY A 275 2.57 -2.11 23.77
C GLY A 275 1.63 -1.92 22.58
N PHE A 276 2.14 -2.04 21.35
CA PHE A 276 1.33 -1.95 20.14
C PHE A 276 0.68 -3.30 19.81
N VAL A 277 -0.62 -3.31 19.57
CA VAL A 277 -1.37 -4.47 19.10
C VAL A 277 -1.96 -4.16 17.72
N HIS A 278 -1.51 -4.90 16.70
CA HIS A 278 -1.93 -4.69 15.32
C HIS A 278 -3.40 -5.08 15.06
N GLY A 279 -3.89 -6.09 15.76
CA GLY A 279 -5.27 -6.60 15.68
C GLY A 279 -5.58 -7.55 14.52
N VAL A 280 -4.80 -7.54 13.43
CA VAL A 280 -5.08 -8.34 12.21
C VAL A 280 -3.79 -8.87 11.56
N MET A 281 -3.11 -9.80 12.24
CA MET A 281 -1.87 -10.43 11.77
C MET A 281 -2.12 -11.58 10.78
N ASN A 282 -2.98 -11.34 9.80
CA ASN A 282 -3.17 -12.27 8.68
C ASN A 282 -1.93 -12.28 7.79
N THR A 283 -1.69 -13.35 7.04
CA THR A 283 -0.46 -13.46 6.21
C THR A 283 -0.43 -12.45 5.07
N ASP A 284 -1.58 -11.94 4.61
CA ASP A 284 -1.66 -10.82 3.69
C ASP A 284 -1.24 -9.48 4.32
N ASN A 285 -1.22 -9.35 5.65
CA ASN A 285 -0.73 -8.15 6.37
C ASN A 285 0.70 -8.31 6.90
N MET A 286 1.43 -9.35 6.49
CA MET A 286 2.83 -9.55 6.87
C MET A 286 3.73 -9.10 5.72
N SER A 287 4.42 -7.97 5.90
CA SER A 287 5.40 -7.46 4.94
C SER A 287 6.61 -8.39 4.82
N ILE A 288 7.07 -8.63 3.59
CA ILE A 288 8.29 -9.40 3.35
C ILE A 288 9.55 -8.72 3.91
N LEU A 289 9.49 -7.40 4.10
CA LEU A 289 10.58 -6.58 4.64
C LEU A 289 10.52 -6.43 6.17
N GLY A 290 9.56 -7.06 6.85
CA GLY A 290 9.37 -6.88 8.30
C GLY A 290 8.94 -5.45 8.66
N LEU A 291 8.10 -4.84 7.82
CA LEU A 291 7.47 -3.54 8.09
C LEU A 291 6.09 -3.71 8.73
N THR A 292 5.73 -2.82 9.65
CA THR A 292 4.33 -2.61 10.03
C THR A 292 3.56 -2.07 8.83
N ILE A 293 2.43 -2.70 8.47
CA ILE A 293 1.64 -2.40 7.28
C ILE A 293 0.16 -2.64 7.55
N ASP A 294 -0.74 -1.89 6.90
CA ASP A 294 -2.20 -2.07 7.00
C ASP A 294 -2.79 -1.84 8.40
N TYR A 295 -2.71 -0.59 8.81
CA TYR A 295 -3.29 -0.05 10.03
C TYR A 295 -4.83 -0.05 10.01
N GLY A 296 -5.43 -1.14 10.45
CA GLY A 296 -6.88 -1.30 10.63
C GLY A 296 -7.30 -1.09 12.10
N PRO A 297 -7.84 -2.13 12.76
CA PRO A 297 -8.23 -2.07 14.17
C PRO A 297 -7.02 -2.26 15.09
N TYR A 298 -5.97 -1.45 14.91
CA TYR A 298 -4.83 -1.44 15.83
C TYR A 298 -5.18 -0.67 17.12
N GLY A 299 -4.32 -0.81 18.12
CA GLY A 299 -4.27 0.13 19.23
C GLY A 299 -3.05 -0.08 20.13
N TRP A 300 -2.85 0.85 21.05
CA TRP A 300 -1.81 0.77 22.07
C TRP A 300 -2.44 0.39 23.41
N LEU A 301 -1.70 -0.39 24.20
CA LEU A 301 -2.04 -0.62 25.59
C LEU A 301 -2.03 0.71 26.35
N GLU A 302 -3.18 1.06 26.93
CA GLU A 302 -3.25 2.15 27.91
C GLU A 302 -2.87 1.62 29.30
N SER A 303 -3.64 0.66 29.80
CA SER A 303 -3.26 -0.16 30.94
C SER A 303 -2.56 -1.43 30.45
N TYR A 304 -1.58 -1.92 31.20
CA TYR A 304 -0.92 -3.18 30.88
C TYR A 304 -1.91 -4.34 31.03
N ASP A 305 -2.29 -4.94 29.90
CA ASP A 305 -3.10 -6.14 29.81
C ASP A 305 -2.52 -7.05 28.71
N PRO A 306 -1.92 -8.21 29.06
CA PRO A 306 -1.34 -9.12 28.08
C PRO A 306 -2.39 -9.83 27.21
N GLY A 307 -3.67 -9.80 27.58
CA GLY A 307 -4.77 -10.43 26.84
C GLY A 307 -5.59 -9.47 25.98
N TRP A 308 -5.26 -8.18 25.98
CA TRP A 308 -6.07 -7.17 25.29
C TRP A 308 -5.93 -7.25 23.77
N THR A 309 -7.06 -7.12 23.07
CA THR A 309 -7.12 -6.95 21.62
C THR A 309 -7.99 -5.74 21.25
N PRO A 310 -7.51 -4.86 20.36
CA PRO A 310 -8.30 -3.78 19.79
C PRO A 310 -9.26 -4.27 18.69
N ASN A 311 -9.07 -5.50 18.20
CA ASN A 311 -9.93 -6.07 17.19
C ASN A 311 -11.11 -6.80 17.85
N THR A 312 -12.34 -6.35 17.54
CA THR A 312 -13.60 -6.84 18.11
C THR A 312 -14.34 -7.83 17.20
N THR A 313 -13.74 -8.23 16.08
CA THR A 313 -14.32 -9.16 15.10
C THR A 313 -13.74 -10.56 15.21
#